data_AF-A0A540WPJ8-F1
#
_entry.id   AF-A0A540WPJ8-F1
#
_cell.length_a   1.000
_cell.length_b   1.000
_cell.length_c   1.000
_cell.angle_alpha   90.00
_cell.angle_beta   90.00
_cell.angle_gamma   90.00
#
_symmetry.space_group_name_H-M   'P 1'
#
loop_
_entity.id
_entity.type
_entity.pdbx_description
1 polymer ?
#
loop_
_entity_poly.entity_id
_entity_poly.type
_entity_poly.pdbx_seq_one_letter_code
_entity_poly.pdbx_strand_id
1 'polypeptide(L)'
;MGAHGDTPAAPDMVALVGYARRMAEQAGGEDVSDDELSQVIDRVLFGEKDGWACALAGLLTRTETANLVLAHLESWLMHRTGRSWDAPMPWGTDSLVTEVERALFGAR
;
A
#
# COMPACT_ATOMS: atom_id res chain seq x y z
N MET A 1 -19.45 -1.22 29.19
CA MET A 1 -19.45 -0.27 28.06
C MET A 1 -18.70 -0.94 26.92
N GLY A 2 -19.41 -1.60 26.01
CA GLY A 2 -18.79 -2.19 24.82
C GLY A 2 -18.57 -1.09 23.81
N ALA A 3 -17.32 -0.81 23.44
CA ALA A 3 -17.04 -0.01 22.28
C ALA A 3 -17.62 -0.76 21.07
N HIS A 4 -18.65 -0.19 20.44
CA HIS A 4 -19.02 -0.59 19.09
C HIS A 4 -17.81 -0.26 18.21
N GLY A 5 -16.99 -1.28 17.97
CA GLY A 5 -15.88 -1.19 17.04
C GLY A 5 -16.48 -0.92 15.67
N ASP A 6 -16.42 0.33 15.23
CA ASP A 6 -16.51 0.65 13.82
C ASP A 6 -15.37 -0.12 13.16
N THR A 7 -15.72 -1.28 12.61
CA THR A 7 -14.82 -1.99 11.72
C THR A 7 -14.60 -1.03 10.57
N PRO A 8 -13.35 -0.62 10.26
CA PRO A 8 -13.13 0.31 9.17
C PRO A 8 -13.77 -0.25 7.90
N ALA A 9 -14.37 0.64 7.11
CA ALA A 9 -14.85 0.28 5.78
C ALA A 9 -13.72 -0.40 5.00
N ALA A 10 -14.08 -1.29 4.07
CA ALA A 10 -13.09 -1.99 3.25
C ALA A 10 -12.10 -0.98 2.60
N PRO A 11 -10.83 -1.38 2.40
CA PRO A 11 -9.84 -0.51 1.77
C PRO A 11 -10.30 0.05 0.44
N ASP A 12 -10.03 1.33 0.19
CA ASP A 12 -10.26 1.97 -1.10
C ASP A 12 -9.19 1.51 -2.10
N MET A 13 -9.44 0.37 -2.73
CA MET A 13 -8.53 -0.23 -3.71
C MET A 13 -8.28 0.67 -4.91
N VAL A 14 -9.25 1.50 -5.30
CA VAL A 14 -9.09 2.45 -6.43
C VAL A 14 -8.06 3.51 -6.06
N ALA A 15 -8.17 4.10 -4.87
CA ALA A 15 -7.19 5.07 -4.37
C ALA A 15 -5.80 4.44 -4.20
N LEU A 16 -5.72 3.23 -3.64
CA LEU A 16 -4.45 2.51 -3.46
C LEU A 16 -3.74 2.25 -4.79
N VAL A 17 -4.47 1.80 -5.81
CA VAL A 17 -3.92 1.62 -7.17
C VAL A 17 -3.47 2.95 -7.76
N GLY A 18 -4.23 4.04 -7.56
CA GLY A 18 -3.81 5.38 -8.00
C GLY A 18 -2.49 5.84 -7.34
N TYR A 19 -2.26 5.49 -6.08
CA TYR A 19 -0.99 5.77 -5.41
C TYR A 19 0.14 4.88 -5.91
N ALA A 20 -0.11 3.59 -6.11
CA ALA A 20 0.84 2.66 -6.69
C ALA A 20 1.23 3.04 -8.12
N ARG A 21 0.29 3.57 -8.90
CA ARG A 21 0.50 4.10 -10.25
C ARG A 21 1.49 5.25 -10.27
N ARG A 22 1.34 6.22 -9.35
CA ARG A 22 2.31 7.32 -9.20
C ARG A 22 3.71 6.80 -8.86
N MET A 23 3.82 5.78 -8.01
CA MET A 23 5.11 5.13 -7.73
C MET A 23 5.69 4.46 -8.98
N ALA A 24 4.87 3.74 -9.75
CA ALA A 24 5.29 3.09 -10.99
C ALA A 24 5.82 4.09 -12.02
N GLU A 25 5.11 5.21 -12.24
CA GLU A 25 5.56 6.29 -13.13
C GLU A 25 6.91 6.86 -12.68
N GLN A 26 7.09 7.12 -11.39
CA GLN A 26 8.36 7.60 -10.84
C GLN A 26 9.50 6.57 -10.94
N ALA A 27 9.15 5.28 -10.97
CA ALA A 27 10.09 4.17 -11.16
C ALA A 27 10.50 3.98 -12.63
N GLY A 28 9.80 4.60 -13.59
CA GLY A 28 9.94 4.29 -15.03
C GLY A 28 9.29 2.96 -15.41
N GLY A 29 8.19 2.61 -14.74
CA GLY A 29 7.36 1.44 -15.02
C GLY A 29 6.06 1.81 -15.71
N GLU A 30 6.12 2.61 -16.77
CA GLU A 30 4.94 3.04 -17.53
C GLU A 30 4.20 1.88 -18.21
N ASP A 31 4.88 0.74 -18.41
CA ASP A 31 4.29 -0.50 -18.96
C ASP A 31 3.49 -1.31 -17.95
N VAL A 32 3.63 -1.02 -16.65
CA VAL A 32 2.91 -1.73 -15.59
C VAL A 32 1.42 -1.43 -15.69
N SER A 33 0.57 -2.44 -15.66
CA SER A 33 -0.90 -2.28 -15.67
C SER A 33 -1.48 -2.00 -14.28
N ASP A 34 -2.65 -1.34 -14.23
CA ASP A 34 -3.38 -1.14 -12.95
C ASP A 34 -3.77 -2.49 -12.33
N ASP A 35 -4.04 -3.50 -13.17
CA ASP A 35 -4.32 -4.87 -12.74
C ASP A 35 -3.11 -5.51 -12.03
N GLU A 36 -1.89 -5.31 -12.53
CA GLU A 36 -0.67 -5.79 -11.86
C GLU A 36 -0.48 -5.10 -10.51
N LEU A 37 -0.67 -3.77 -10.44
CA LEU A 37 -0.57 -3.03 -9.19
C LEU A 37 -1.61 -3.49 -8.18
N SER A 38 -2.85 -3.67 -8.63
CA SER A 38 -3.95 -4.18 -7.79
C SER A 38 -3.64 -5.57 -7.24
N GLN A 39 -3.06 -6.47 -8.06
CA GLN A 39 -2.68 -7.81 -7.61
C GLN A 39 -1.60 -7.78 -6.54
N VAL A 40 -0.64 -6.86 -6.61
CA VAL A 40 0.39 -6.72 -5.57
C VAL A 40 -0.23 -6.25 -4.27
N ILE A 41 -1.09 -5.23 -4.32
CA ILE A 41 -1.79 -4.70 -3.14
C ILE A 41 -2.68 -5.78 -2.51
N ASP A 42 -3.44 -6.50 -3.34
CA ASP A 42 -4.33 -7.59 -2.90
C ASP A 42 -3.56 -8.70 -2.18
N ARG A 43 -2.42 -9.14 -2.73
CA ARG A 43 -1.57 -10.15 -2.07
C ARG A 43 -1.04 -9.71 -0.71
N VAL A 44 -0.77 -8.42 -0.53
CA VAL A 44 -0.29 -7.89 0.74
C VAL A 44 -1.42 -7.77 1.75
N LEU A 45 -2.59 -7.28 1.33
CA LEU A 45 -3.71 -7.03 2.25
C LEU A 45 -4.49 -8.30 2.58
N PHE A 46 -4.72 -9.17 1.60
CA PHE A 46 -5.65 -10.30 1.71
C PHE A 46 -5.02 -11.65 1.34
N GLY A 47 -3.79 -11.65 0.83
CA GLY A 47 -3.05 -12.86 0.46
C GLY A 47 -2.18 -13.40 1.61
N GLU A 48 -0.97 -13.82 1.27
CA GLU A 48 -0.04 -14.50 2.18
C GLU A 48 0.30 -13.69 3.44
N LYS A 49 0.34 -12.35 3.33
CA LYS A 49 0.68 -11.47 4.45
C LYS A 49 -0.51 -11.14 5.34
N ASP A 50 -1.74 -11.33 4.84
CA ASP A 50 -2.99 -11.01 5.53
C ASP A 50 -2.95 -9.68 6.31
N GLY A 51 -2.35 -8.66 5.69
CA GLY A 51 -2.04 -7.39 6.35
C GLY A 51 -3.28 -6.67 6.85
N TRP A 52 -4.41 -6.87 6.16
CA TRP A 52 -5.70 -6.31 6.56
C TRP A 52 -6.23 -6.95 7.84
N ALA A 53 -6.26 -8.29 7.93
CA ALA A 53 -6.71 -8.95 9.16
C ALA A 53 -5.79 -8.63 10.34
N CYS A 54 -4.48 -8.53 10.10
CA CYS A 54 -3.51 -8.11 11.12
C CYS A 54 -3.80 -6.69 11.63
N ALA A 55 -4.16 -5.76 10.75
CA ALA A 55 -4.56 -4.40 11.14
C ALA A 55 -5.86 -4.40 11.95
N LEU A 56 -6.87 -5.18 11.52
CA LEU A 56 -8.15 -5.32 12.24
C LEU A 56 -7.98 -5.96 13.63
N ALA A 57 -7.05 -6.90 13.76
CA ALA A 57 -6.69 -7.52 15.02
C ALA A 57 -5.82 -6.63 15.93
N GLY A 58 -5.41 -5.45 15.46
CA GLY A 58 -4.52 -4.53 16.19
C GLY A 58 -3.07 -5.04 16.30
N LEU A 59 -2.68 -6.00 15.46
CA LEU A 59 -1.30 -6.49 15.37
C LEU A 59 -0.40 -5.54 14.57
N LEU A 60 -0.99 -4.80 13.63
CA LEU A 60 -0.37 -3.71 12.91
C LEU A 60 -1.13 -2.42 13.19
N THR A 61 -0.38 -1.34 13.43
CA THR A 61 -0.92 0.01 13.40
C THR A 61 -1.32 0.40 11.97
N ARG A 62 -2.10 1.47 11.85
CA ARG A 62 -2.51 2.01 10.54
C ARG A 62 -1.30 2.37 9.69
N THR A 63 -0.32 3.04 10.29
CA THR A 63 0.94 3.44 9.66
C THR A 63 1.81 2.23 9.29
N GLU A 64 1.92 1.22 10.15
CA GLU A 64 2.65 -0.02 9.80
C GLU A 64 2.01 -0.76 8.64
N THR A 65 0.67 -0.77 8.56
CA THR A 65 -0.06 -1.38 7.43
C THR A 65 0.21 -0.62 6.12
N ALA A 66 0.20 0.72 6.17
CA ALA A 66 0.55 1.55 5.01
C ALA A 66 1.99 1.31 4.56
N ASN A 67 2.94 1.27 5.48
CA ASN A 67 4.35 0.97 5.19
C ASN A 67 4.54 -0.43 4.63
N LEU A 68 3.79 -1.42 5.12
CA LEU A 68 3.81 -2.78 4.59
C LEU A 68 3.44 -2.82 3.10
N VAL A 69 2.36 -2.13 2.72
CA VAL A 69 1.92 -2.03 1.33
C VAL A 69 2.96 -1.32 0.48
N LEU A 70 3.47 -0.17 0.94
CA LEU A 70 4.48 0.61 0.22
C LEU A 70 5.78 -0.15 0.01
N ALA A 71 6.28 -0.85 1.03
CA ALA A 71 7.53 -1.62 0.94
C ALA A 71 7.42 -2.78 -0.07
N HIS A 72 6.26 -3.44 -0.15
CA HIS A 72 6.04 -4.50 -1.13
C HIS A 72 5.90 -3.95 -2.54
N LEU A 73 5.19 -2.83 -2.71
CA LEU A 73 5.10 -2.14 -3.99
C LEU A 73 6.47 -1.67 -4.48
N GLU A 74 7.27 -1.05 -3.60
CA GLU A 74 8.63 -0.63 -3.91
C GLU A 74 9.50 -1.81 -4.33
N SER A 75 9.51 -2.88 -3.52
CA SER A 75 10.29 -4.10 -3.83
C SER A 75 9.92 -4.67 -5.20
N TRP A 76 8.62 -4.77 -5.46
CA TRP A 76 8.10 -5.31 -6.70
C TRP A 76 8.41 -4.41 -7.91
N LEU A 77 8.23 -3.09 -7.78
CA LEU A 77 8.51 -2.11 -8.83
C LEU A 77 10.01 -2.05 -9.18
N MET A 78 10.89 -2.09 -8.18
CA MET A 78 12.33 -2.14 -8.41
C MET A 78 12.73 -3.38 -9.20
N HIS A 79 12.18 -4.54 -8.81
CA HIS A 79 12.42 -5.78 -9.55
C HIS A 79 11.85 -5.71 -10.98
N ARG A 80 10.64 -5.17 -11.15
CA ARG A 80 9.95 -5.10 -12.46
C ARG A 80 10.62 -4.14 -13.43
N THR A 81 11.15 -3.01 -12.95
CA THR A 81 11.79 -1.96 -13.75
C THR A 81 13.32 -2.16 -13.90
N GLY A 82 13.91 -3.12 -13.18
CA GLY A 82 15.35 -3.38 -13.19
C GLY A 82 16.17 -2.26 -12.54
N ARG A 83 15.56 -1.39 -11.73
CA ARG A 83 16.27 -0.35 -10.97
C ARG A 83 17.06 -0.95 -9.82
N SER A 84 18.22 -0.36 -9.53
CA SER A 84 18.99 -0.68 -8.33
C SER A 84 18.32 -0.09 -7.09
N TRP A 85 18.41 -0.83 -5.99
CA TRP A 85 18.01 -0.42 -4.64
C TRP A 85 18.77 0.79 -4.10
N ASP A 86 19.94 1.10 -4.67
CA ASP A 86 20.80 2.20 -4.21
C ASP A 86 20.34 3.59 -4.66
N ALA A 87 19.31 3.68 -5.51
CA ALA A 87 18.75 4.96 -5.92
C ALA A 87 17.73 5.43 -4.87
N PRO A 88 17.85 6.65 -4.33
CA PRO A 88 16.85 7.20 -3.42
C PRO A 88 15.50 7.27 -4.14
N MET A 89 14.50 6.59 -3.61
CA MET A 89 13.18 6.57 -4.21
C MET A 89 12.38 7.82 -3.79
N PRO A 90 11.72 8.51 -4.73
CA PRO A 90 11.12 9.82 -4.49
C PRO A 90 9.84 9.78 -3.63
N TRP A 91 9.37 8.58 -3.25
CA TRP A 91 8.09 8.36 -2.58
C TRP A 91 8.20 7.95 -1.11
N GLY A 92 9.42 7.93 -0.53
CA GLY A 92 9.64 7.73 0.90
C GLY A 92 9.24 8.92 1.79
N THR A 93 8.29 9.75 1.33
CA THR A 93 7.83 10.94 2.05
C THR A 93 6.67 10.60 2.98
N ASP A 94 6.64 11.20 4.17
CA ASP A 94 5.55 11.04 5.16
C ASP A 94 4.15 11.32 4.57
N SER A 95 4.08 12.12 3.50
CA SER A 95 2.85 12.42 2.77
C SER A 95 2.23 11.19 2.11
N LEU A 96 3.03 10.31 1.47
CA LEU A 96 2.50 9.14 0.79
C LEU A 96 2.00 8.09 1.79
N VAL A 97 2.73 7.91 2.89
CA VAL A 97 2.29 7.05 4.00
C VAL A 97 0.92 7.48 4.51
N THR A 98 0.74 8.79 4.73
CA THR A 98 -0.54 9.36 5.19
C THR A 98 -1.67 9.16 4.17
N GLU A 99 -1.38 9.32 2.89
CA GLU A 99 -2.33 9.10 1.80
C GLU A 99 -2.78 7.63 1.73
N VAL A 100 -1.84 6.69 1.77
CA VAL A 100 -2.12 5.25 1.79
C VAL A 100 -2.89 4.86 3.05
N GLU A 101 -2.54 5.42 4.21
CA GLU A 101 -3.27 5.18 5.45
C GLU A 101 -4.74 5.60 5.33
N ARG A 102 -5.00 6.76 4.70
CA ARG A 102 -6.35 7.25 4.45
C ARG A 102 -7.11 6.34 3.48
N ALA A 103 -6.46 5.80 2.45
CA ALA A 103 -7.10 4.87 1.54
C ALA A 103 -7.41 3.52 2.21
N LEU A 104 -6.55 3.05 3.11
CA LEU A 104 -6.78 1.80 3.84
C LEU A 104 -7.91 1.91 4.86
N PHE A 105 -8.02 3.04 5.55
CA PHE A 105 -8.83 3.12 6.77
C PHE A 105 -9.75 4.36 6.87
N GLY A 106 -9.90 5.10 5.78
CA GLY A 106 -10.68 6.34 5.70
C GLY A 106 -10.00 7.57 6.32
N ALA A 107 -10.58 8.75 6.06
CA ALA A 107 -10.21 9.98 6.73
C ALA A 107 -10.76 9.96 8.16
N ARG A 108 -9.88 10.16 9.14
CA ARG A 108 -10.25 10.32 10.54
C ARG A 108 -10.00 11.76 10.99
#